data_AF-A0A151ZEL0-F1
#
_entry.id   AF-A0A151ZEL0-F1
#
_cell.length_a   1.000
_cell.length_b   1.000
_cell.length_c   1.000
_cell.angle_alpha   90.00
_cell.angle_beta   90.00
_cell.angle_gamma   90.00
#
_symmetry.space_group_name_H-M   'P 1'
#
loop_
_entity.id
_entity.type
_entity.pdbx_description
1 polymer ?
#
loop_
_entity_poly.entity_id
_entity_poly.type
_entity_poly.pdbx_seq_one_letter_code
_entity_poly.pdbx_strand_id
1 'polypeptide(L)'
;MNNSVKGLDKTLLENKLIDSILGCIYGNVLGDAYGLSVEFLDFIKIRQLYADENTMIPFPDFYPNRHNMRWTKGDWTDDSDQMILIMQMFISTGGQVDLLDVGKRLKAWIKQGFPELGDVAGLGLGQTVGSVVYSPEFDKDPVLCSKAFWEKTGRNMAANGATMRTSIIGCVDFTNQEQVKDNTIKLAHLTHYDIRCSISSIMVTLVISGILTFYQKQLGDMNGIGGDSSNINVIQEKDILEIMNKVEQVCQDVLYSAPDSEYSKEKKDEYWTEFQKHLNVEKIEDLNLDESDKIGYTYKCFGSAVYSLRQILKNGSKLSFRKVIDTLIRQGGDTDTNAAVAGALIGATIGYQQLPSDMLNSLPHKEWLDGIVVQFINKIILKKPQESQSWFNWVKGFF
;
A
#
# COMPACT_ATOMS: atom_id res chain seq x y z
N MET A 1 -15.52 -1.36 20.46
CA MET A 1 -14.53 -2.33 21.01
C MET A 1 -13.16 -1.87 20.55
N ASN A 2 -12.11 -2.01 21.36
CA ASN A 2 -10.77 -1.69 20.88
C ASN A 2 -10.34 -2.75 19.87
N ASN A 3 -9.67 -2.34 18.79
CA ASN A 3 -9.18 -3.26 17.78
C ASN A 3 -8.04 -4.10 18.38
N SER A 4 -7.91 -5.35 17.92
CA SER A 4 -6.84 -6.26 18.35
C SER A 4 -6.21 -7.01 17.18
N VAL A 5 -4.95 -7.38 17.34
CA VAL A 5 -4.22 -8.27 16.43
C VAL A 5 -3.92 -9.56 17.21
N LYS A 6 -4.42 -10.70 16.72
CA LYS A 6 -4.26 -11.99 17.38
C LYS A 6 -2.79 -12.36 17.47
N GLY A 7 -2.30 -12.64 18.68
CA GLY A 7 -0.90 -12.98 18.93
C GLY A 7 0.03 -11.78 19.13
N LEU A 8 -0.46 -10.54 19.04
CA LEU A 8 0.31 -9.35 19.42
C LEU A 8 0.01 -8.98 20.87
N ASP A 9 1.05 -8.62 21.63
CA ASP A 9 0.90 -8.09 22.99
C ASP A 9 0.07 -6.79 22.94
N LYS A 10 -0.98 -6.72 23.77
CA LYS A 10 -1.90 -5.59 23.83
C LYS A 10 -1.21 -4.28 24.20
N THR A 11 -0.15 -4.34 25.00
CA THR A 11 0.63 -3.14 25.37
C THR A 11 1.33 -2.51 24.16
N LEU A 12 1.66 -3.31 23.13
CA LEU A 12 2.23 -2.80 21.89
C LEU A 12 1.23 -1.98 21.09
N LEU A 13 -0.07 -2.24 21.22
CA LEU A 13 -1.11 -1.46 20.56
C LEU A 13 -1.26 -0.04 21.15
N GLU A 14 -0.76 0.17 22.37
CA GLU A 14 -0.73 1.50 23.01
C GLU A 14 0.47 2.33 22.53
N ASN A 15 1.46 1.69 21.90
CA ASN A 15 2.60 2.38 21.31
C ASN A 15 2.20 3.01 19.97
N LYS A 16 2.30 4.35 19.88
CA LYS A 16 1.86 5.10 18.68
C LYS A 16 2.59 4.74 17.39
N LEU A 17 3.87 4.36 17.47
CA LEU A 17 4.61 3.90 16.30
C LEU A 17 4.04 2.56 15.81
N ILE A 18 3.81 1.60 16.71
CA ILE A 18 3.24 0.30 16.35
C ILE A 18 1.79 0.46 15.86
N ASP A 19 0.98 1.29 16.54
CA ASP A 19 -0.39 1.64 16.12
C ASP A 19 -0.41 2.20 14.69
N SER A 20 0.53 3.09 14.34
CA SER A 20 0.69 3.62 12.97
C SER A 20 1.15 2.56 11.97
N ILE A 21 2.11 1.69 12.30
CA ILE A 21 2.56 0.61 11.39
C ILE A 21 1.41 -0.36 11.09
N LEU A 22 0.68 -0.77 12.13
CA LEU A 22 -0.51 -1.60 11.97
C LEU A 22 -1.60 -0.86 11.19
N GLY A 23 -1.77 0.43 11.43
CA GLY A 23 -2.68 1.28 10.68
C GLY A 23 -2.35 1.27 9.20
N CYS A 24 -1.07 1.39 8.82
CA CYS A 24 -0.61 1.27 7.44
C CYS A 24 -1.02 -0.07 6.80
N ILE A 25 -0.68 -1.18 7.46
CA ILE A 25 -0.91 -2.53 6.93
C ILE A 25 -2.40 -2.83 6.78
N TYR A 26 -3.18 -2.65 7.85
CA TYR A 26 -4.61 -2.97 7.82
C TYR A 26 -5.42 -1.90 7.10
N GLY A 27 -4.94 -0.67 7.04
CA GLY A 27 -5.52 0.38 6.20
C GLY A 27 -5.42 0.01 4.72
N ASN A 28 -4.28 -0.53 4.28
CA ASN A 28 -4.12 -1.08 2.93
C ASN A 28 -5.14 -2.19 2.66
N VAL A 29 -5.19 -3.19 3.55
CA VAL A 29 -6.06 -4.37 3.39
C VAL A 29 -7.54 -4.01 3.42
N LEU A 30 -7.96 -3.09 4.29
CA LEU A 30 -9.34 -2.61 4.33
C LEU A 30 -9.69 -1.77 3.11
N GLY A 31 -8.75 -0.95 2.62
CA GLY A 31 -8.92 -0.14 1.43
C GLY A 31 -9.17 -1.01 0.22
N ASP A 32 -8.26 -1.95 -0.02
CA ASP A 32 -8.34 -3.01 -1.04
C ASP A 32 -9.70 -3.74 -0.98
N ALA A 33 -9.99 -4.41 0.15
CA ALA A 33 -11.21 -5.21 0.31
C ALA A 33 -12.50 -4.38 0.13
N TYR A 34 -12.51 -3.11 0.55
CA TYR A 34 -13.68 -2.26 0.35
C TYR A 34 -13.78 -1.78 -1.09
N GLY A 35 -12.66 -1.40 -1.72
CA GLY A 35 -12.61 -0.97 -3.12
C GLY A 35 -13.04 -2.04 -4.11
N LEU A 36 -12.77 -3.31 -3.84
CA LEU A 36 -13.26 -4.45 -4.63
C LEU A 36 -14.80 -4.44 -4.81
N SER A 37 -15.54 -3.84 -3.87
CA SER A 37 -17.01 -3.78 -3.90
C SER A 37 -17.57 -3.14 -5.19
N VAL A 38 -16.81 -2.21 -5.81
CA VAL A 38 -17.24 -1.43 -6.98
C VAL A 38 -16.19 -1.33 -8.09
N GLU A 39 -15.16 -2.17 -8.03
CA GLU A 39 -14.08 -2.19 -9.02
C GLU A 39 -14.60 -2.40 -10.45
N PHE A 40 -14.03 -1.63 -11.38
CA PHE A 40 -14.40 -1.54 -12.80
C PHE A 40 -15.81 -1.03 -13.10
N LEU A 41 -16.56 -0.56 -12.10
CA LEU A 41 -17.77 0.22 -12.36
C LEU A 41 -17.39 1.67 -12.64
N ASP A 42 -18.05 2.26 -13.63
CA ASP A 42 -17.95 3.70 -13.88
C ASP A 42 -18.75 4.51 -12.84
N PHE A 43 -18.41 5.79 -12.73
CA PHE A 43 -19.01 6.73 -11.79
C PHE A 43 -20.54 6.78 -11.92
N ILE A 44 -21.06 6.77 -13.15
CA ILE A 44 -22.50 6.85 -13.41
C ILE A 44 -23.20 5.59 -12.89
N LYS A 45 -22.61 4.42 -13.11
CA LYS A 45 -23.15 3.14 -12.66
C LYS A 45 -23.16 3.04 -11.14
N ILE A 46 -22.10 3.51 -10.46
CA ILE A 46 -22.04 3.55 -9.01
C ILE A 46 -23.14 4.45 -8.44
N ARG A 47 -23.35 5.64 -9.01
CA ARG A 47 -24.45 6.52 -8.56
C ARG A 47 -25.84 5.95 -8.81
N GLN A 48 -26.02 5.14 -9.85
CA GLN A 48 -27.29 4.43 -10.09
C GLN A 48 -27.54 3.33 -9.04
N LEU A 49 -26.51 2.57 -8.68
CA LEU A 49 -26.61 1.47 -7.71
C LEU A 49 -26.73 1.98 -6.27
N TYR A 50 -26.04 3.08 -5.95
CA TYR A 50 -25.90 3.63 -4.61
C TYR A 50 -26.26 5.13 -4.59
N ALA A 51 -27.49 5.45 -4.98
CA ALA A 51 -27.95 6.82 -5.21
C ALA A 51 -28.00 7.71 -3.96
N ASP A 52 -28.20 7.14 -2.78
CA ASP A 52 -28.17 7.88 -1.52
C ASP A 52 -26.72 8.02 -1.01
N GLU A 53 -26.16 9.22 -1.13
CA GLU A 53 -24.80 9.55 -0.69
C GLU A 53 -24.64 9.54 0.85
N ASN A 54 -25.76 9.52 1.59
CA ASN A 54 -25.74 9.35 3.05
C ASN A 54 -25.63 7.87 3.46
N THR A 55 -25.94 6.95 2.56
CA THR A 55 -25.82 5.51 2.79
C THR A 55 -24.54 5.00 2.16
N MET A 56 -23.63 4.49 3.00
CA MET A 56 -22.36 3.90 2.54
C MET A 56 -22.60 2.72 1.61
N ILE A 57 -21.69 2.49 0.66
CA ILE A 57 -21.61 1.21 -0.04
C ILE A 57 -21.45 0.12 1.05
N PRO A 58 -22.26 -0.96 1.02
CA PRO A 58 -22.18 -2.00 2.04
C PRO A 58 -20.79 -2.64 2.08
N PHE A 59 -20.45 -3.20 3.23
CA PHE A 59 -19.25 -4.01 3.43
C PHE A 59 -19.54 -5.01 4.56
N PRO A 60 -19.18 -6.30 4.45
CA PRO A 60 -18.44 -6.93 3.34
C PRO A 60 -19.30 -7.26 2.11
N ASP A 61 -20.61 -6.99 2.16
CA ASP A 61 -21.53 -7.18 1.04
C ASP A 61 -21.30 -6.16 -0.08
N PHE A 62 -21.61 -6.53 -1.31
CA PHE A 62 -21.54 -5.65 -2.47
C PHE A 62 -22.55 -6.07 -3.55
N TYR A 63 -22.82 -5.18 -4.51
CA TYR A 63 -23.53 -5.55 -5.73
C TYR A 63 -22.65 -6.51 -6.58
N PRO A 64 -23.10 -7.74 -6.85
CA PRO A 64 -22.28 -8.74 -7.54
C PRO A 64 -22.09 -8.39 -9.01
N ASN A 65 -20.85 -8.48 -9.49
CA ASN A 65 -20.46 -8.29 -10.88
C ASN A 65 -19.44 -9.36 -11.31
N ARG A 66 -19.11 -9.42 -12.61
CA ARG A 66 -18.20 -10.44 -13.16
C ARG A 66 -16.83 -10.46 -12.49
N HIS A 67 -16.37 -9.32 -11.99
CA HIS A 67 -15.08 -9.17 -11.36
C HIS A 67 -15.13 -9.59 -9.88
N ASN A 68 -15.89 -8.88 -9.04
CA ASN A 68 -15.86 -9.06 -7.58
C ASN A 68 -16.40 -10.41 -7.09
N MET A 69 -17.23 -11.10 -7.87
CA MET A 69 -17.73 -12.45 -7.52
C MET A 69 -16.65 -13.54 -7.52
N ARG A 70 -15.43 -13.23 -7.96
CA ARG A 70 -14.29 -14.16 -7.91
C ARG A 70 -13.73 -14.35 -6.50
N TRP A 71 -14.04 -13.45 -5.57
CA TRP A 71 -13.56 -13.47 -4.18
C TRP A 71 -14.67 -13.75 -3.18
N THR A 72 -14.26 -14.17 -1.99
CA THR A 72 -15.16 -14.20 -0.84
C THR A 72 -15.51 -12.76 -0.43
N LYS A 73 -16.70 -12.57 0.16
CA LYS A 73 -17.10 -11.24 0.65
C LYS A 73 -16.14 -10.73 1.72
N GLY A 74 -15.67 -9.49 1.56
CA GLY A 74 -14.72 -8.85 2.48
C GLY A 74 -13.27 -9.30 2.31
N ASP A 75 -12.99 -10.15 1.33
CA ASP A 75 -11.64 -10.55 0.96
C ASP A 75 -10.90 -9.42 0.23
N TRP A 76 -9.59 -9.55 0.10
CA TRP A 76 -8.69 -8.59 -0.55
C TRP A 76 -8.11 -9.15 -1.86
N THR A 77 -7.49 -8.29 -2.67
CA THR A 77 -7.02 -8.61 -4.03
C THR A 77 -5.49 -8.70 -4.10
N ASP A 78 -4.93 -8.56 -5.31
CA ASP A 78 -3.49 -8.64 -5.53
C ASP A 78 -2.70 -7.48 -4.92
N ASP A 79 -3.37 -6.37 -4.59
CA ASP A 79 -2.81 -5.25 -3.84
C ASP A 79 -2.23 -5.68 -2.51
N SER A 80 -3.08 -6.26 -1.65
CA SER A 80 -2.68 -6.72 -0.33
C SER A 80 -1.86 -8.00 -0.41
N ASP A 81 -2.20 -8.92 -1.32
CA ASP A 81 -1.42 -10.14 -1.49
C ASP A 81 0.03 -9.84 -1.86
N GLN A 82 0.28 -8.99 -2.86
CA GLN A 82 1.64 -8.64 -3.26
C GLN A 82 2.36 -7.80 -2.19
N MET A 83 1.66 -6.96 -1.41
CA MET A 83 2.24 -6.31 -0.23
C MET A 83 2.69 -7.35 0.80
N ILE A 84 1.89 -8.40 1.04
CA ILE A 84 2.21 -9.50 1.95
C ILE A 84 3.43 -10.28 1.46
N LEU A 85 3.59 -10.51 0.16
CA LEU A 85 4.80 -11.15 -0.39
C LEU A 85 6.07 -10.33 -0.10
N ILE A 86 5.99 -8.99 -0.21
CA ILE A 86 7.09 -8.09 0.15
C ILE A 86 7.37 -8.16 1.66
N MET A 87 6.32 -8.17 2.49
CA MET A 87 6.44 -8.33 3.94
C MET A 87 7.11 -9.66 4.32
N GLN A 88 6.73 -10.76 3.67
CA GLN A 88 7.34 -12.09 3.87
C GLN A 88 8.81 -12.12 3.45
N MET A 89 9.16 -11.46 2.33
CA MET A 89 10.56 -11.30 1.92
C MET A 89 11.35 -10.61 3.04
N PHE A 90 10.90 -9.44 3.52
CA PHE A 90 11.56 -8.74 4.62
C PHE A 90 11.69 -9.60 5.88
N ILE A 91 10.66 -10.35 6.26
CA ILE A 91 10.70 -11.30 7.38
C ILE A 91 11.82 -12.34 7.20
N SER A 92 11.99 -12.86 5.98
CA SER A 92 12.97 -13.92 5.69
C SER A 92 14.40 -13.40 5.53
N THR A 93 14.56 -12.16 5.11
CA THR A 93 15.87 -11.53 4.84
C THR A 93 16.37 -10.63 5.97
N GLY A 94 15.60 -10.49 7.06
CA GLY A 94 15.94 -9.59 8.16
C GLY A 94 15.86 -8.11 7.77
N GLY A 95 14.91 -7.75 6.91
CA GLY A 95 14.65 -6.38 6.47
C GLY A 95 15.42 -5.94 5.22
N GLN A 96 16.20 -6.82 4.60
CA GLN A 96 16.95 -6.51 3.38
C GLN A 96 16.12 -6.81 2.13
N VAL A 97 16.23 -5.97 1.09
CA VAL A 97 15.57 -6.24 -0.20
C VAL A 97 16.30 -7.36 -0.94
N ASP A 98 15.58 -8.45 -1.22
CA ASP A 98 16.00 -9.51 -2.14
C ASP A 98 15.00 -9.62 -3.29
N LEU A 99 15.39 -9.11 -4.47
CA LEU A 99 14.54 -9.10 -5.66
C LEU A 99 14.28 -10.50 -6.23
N LEU A 100 15.21 -11.44 -6.03
CA LEU A 100 15.03 -12.81 -6.50
C LEU A 100 14.10 -13.60 -5.57
N ASP A 101 14.18 -13.38 -4.26
CA ASP A 101 13.24 -13.97 -3.30
C ASP A 101 11.81 -13.49 -3.56
N VAL A 102 11.59 -12.17 -3.59
CA VAL A 102 10.24 -11.62 -3.84
C VAL A 102 9.74 -11.96 -5.25
N GLY A 103 10.63 -12.01 -6.26
CA GLY A 103 10.29 -12.47 -7.61
C GLY A 103 9.81 -13.92 -7.64
N LYS A 104 10.50 -14.82 -6.92
CA LYS A 104 10.06 -16.22 -6.77
C LYS A 104 8.72 -16.33 -6.05
N ARG A 105 8.53 -15.57 -4.98
CA ARG A 105 7.25 -15.50 -4.25
C ARG A 105 6.11 -15.04 -5.14
N LEU A 106 6.31 -13.96 -5.90
CA LEU A 106 5.34 -13.43 -6.85
C LEU A 106 4.98 -14.46 -7.93
N LYS A 107 5.99 -15.11 -8.50
CA LYS A 107 5.78 -16.17 -9.51
C LYS A 107 5.07 -17.40 -8.95
N ALA A 108 5.33 -17.75 -7.70
CA ALA A 108 4.61 -18.83 -7.01
C ALA A 108 3.15 -18.42 -6.75
N TRP A 109 2.92 -17.26 -6.15
CA TRP A 109 1.58 -16.72 -5.89
C TRP A 109 0.75 -16.62 -7.17
N ILE A 110 1.30 -16.15 -8.29
CA ILE A 110 0.57 -16.14 -9.58
C ILE A 110 0.01 -17.53 -9.93
N LYS A 111 0.77 -18.60 -9.67
CA LYS A 111 0.39 -19.97 -10.02
C LYS A 111 -0.58 -20.62 -9.05
N GLN A 112 -0.55 -20.26 -7.78
CA GLN A 112 -1.22 -21.03 -6.72
C GLN A 112 -1.95 -20.18 -5.66
N GLY A 113 -1.90 -18.84 -5.75
CA GLY A 113 -2.36 -17.92 -4.72
C GLY A 113 -1.63 -18.13 -3.39
N PHE A 114 -2.31 -17.95 -2.26
CA PHE A 114 -1.92 -18.47 -0.96
C PHE A 114 -2.64 -19.79 -0.68
N PRO A 115 -1.99 -20.96 -0.87
CA PRO A 115 -2.62 -22.26 -0.64
C PRO A 115 -3.14 -22.44 0.80
N GLU A 116 -2.52 -21.76 1.76
CA GLU A 116 -2.94 -21.73 3.17
C GLU A 116 -4.34 -21.11 3.37
N LEU A 117 -4.80 -20.30 2.42
CA LEU A 117 -6.12 -19.70 2.39
C LEU A 117 -7.12 -20.50 1.53
N GLY A 118 -6.65 -21.56 0.88
CA GLY A 118 -7.44 -22.36 -0.07
C GLY A 118 -7.39 -21.85 -1.51
N ASP A 119 -6.51 -20.90 -1.81
CA ASP A 119 -6.35 -20.39 -3.16
C ASP A 119 -5.78 -21.44 -4.11
N VAL A 120 -6.12 -21.27 -5.39
CA VAL A 120 -5.61 -22.12 -6.48
C VAL A 120 -4.86 -21.33 -7.55
N ALA A 121 -4.88 -20.00 -7.47
CA ALA A 121 -4.17 -19.07 -8.35
C ALA A 121 -4.16 -17.67 -7.73
N GLY A 122 -3.19 -16.84 -8.10
CA GLY A 122 -3.22 -15.41 -7.78
C GLY A 122 -4.31 -14.72 -8.60
N LEU A 123 -5.29 -14.12 -7.92
CA LEU A 123 -6.38 -13.39 -8.53
C LEU A 123 -6.05 -11.89 -8.57
N GLY A 124 -6.53 -11.17 -9.58
CA GLY A 124 -6.38 -9.71 -9.71
C GLY A 124 -5.22 -9.27 -10.61
N LEU A 125 -4.29 -10.18 -10.89
CA LEU A 125 -3.04 -9.93 -11.64
C LEU A 125 -3.15 -8.94 -12.82
N GLY A 126 -2.55 -7.77 -12.63
CA GLY A 126 -2.41 -6.78 -13.69
C GLY A 126 -1.54 -7.22 -14.89
N GLN A 127 -1.85 -6.69 -16.08
CA GLN A 127 -1.20 -7.06 -17.35
C GLN A 127 0.33 -6.85 -17.33
N THR A 128 0.82 -5.74 -16.76
CA THR A 128 2.25 -5.44 -16.66
C THR A 128 2.98 -6.49 -15.83
N VAL A 129 2.43 -6.83 -14.65
CA VAL A 129 2.99 -7.84 -13.74
C VAL A 129 3.08 -9.17 -14.46
N GLY A 130 1.97 -9.63 -15.06
CA GLY A 130 1.97 -10.89 -15.83
C GLY A 130 3.01 -10.89 -16.95
N SER A 131 3.05 -9.83 -17.76
CA SER A 131 3.97 -9.75 -18.91
C SER A 131 5.43 -9.80 -18.50
N VAL A 132 5.79 -9.16 -17.38
CA VAL A 132 7.17 -9.15 -16.88
C VAL A 132 7.51 -10.48 -16.21
N VAL A 133 6.67 -11.00 -15.32
CA VAL A 133 6.96 -12.21 -14.53
C VAL A 133 7.04 -13.47 -15.40
N TYR A 134 6.29 -13.52 -16.50
CA TYR A 134 6.36 -14.63 -17.45
C TYR A 134 7.57 -14.56 -18.40
N SER A 135 8.41 -13.52 -18.31
CA SER A 135 9.63 -13.45 -19.10
C SER A 135 10.61 -14.58 -18.72
N PRO A 136 11.28 -15.25 -19.68
CA PRO A 136 12.17 -16.39 -19.40
C PRO A 136 13.31 -16.08 -18.43
N GLU A 137 13.80 -14.85 -18.42
CA GLU A 137 14.93 -14.39 -17.63
C GLU A 137 14.51 -13.79 -16.26
N PHE A 138 13.22 -13.78 -15.94
CA PHE A 138 12.71 -13.13 -14.73
C PHE A 138 13.30 -13.73 -13.44
N ASP A 139 13.55 -15.05 -13.43
CA ASP A 139 14.14 -15.74 -12.27
C ASP A 139 15.63 -15.41 -12.07
N LYS A 140 16.27 -14.73 -13.04
CA LYS A 140 17.69 -14.34 -13.01
C LYS A 140 17.87 -12.85 -12.81
N ASP A 141 17.09 -12.04 -13.54
CA ASP A 141 17.13 -10.59 -13.47
C ASP A 141 15.73 -10.00 -13.75
N PRO A 142 14.91 -9.84 -12.71
CA PRO A 142 13.55 -9.31 -12.86
C PRO A 142 13.54 -7.84 -13.30
N VAL A 143 14.56 -7.06 -12.90
CA VAL A 143 14.67 -5.64 -13.28
C VAL A 143 14.96 -5.49 -14.77
N LEU A 144 15.87 -6.32 -15.31
CA LEU A 144 16.12 -6.37 -16.75
C LEU A 144 14.86 -6.73 -17.53
N CYS A 145 14.07 -7.70 -17.05
CA CYS A 145 12.81 -8.09 -17.68
C CYS A 145 11.78 -6.94 -17.66
N SER A 146 11.66 -6.24 -16.53
CA SER A 146 10.78 -5.07 -16.42
C SER A 146 11.21 -3.95 -17.37
N LYS A 147 12.51 -3.64 -17.41
CA LYS A 147 13.08 -2.65 -18.32
C LYS A 147 12.82 -3.00 -19.78
N ALA A 148 13.11 -4.23 -20.18
CA ALA A 148 12.92 -4.71 -21.55
C ALA A 148 11.45 -4.63 -21.97
N PHE A 149 10.51 -4.96 -21.06
CA PHE A 149 9.09 -4.82 -21.31
C PHE A 149 8.68 -3.35 -21.47
N TRP A 150 9.15 -2.48 -20.57
CA TRP A 150 8.91 -1.03 -20.65
C TRP A 150 9.43 -0.45 -21.98
N GLU A 151 10.65 -0.79 -22.40
CA GLU A 151 11.20 -0.36 -23.71
C GLU A 151 10.38 -0.90 -24.90
N LYS A 152 9.99 -2.18 -24.87
CA LYS A 152 9.17 -2.81 -25.91
C LYS A 152 7.81 -2.11 -26.09
N THR A 153 7.26 -1.58 -25.01
CA THR A 153 5.98 -0.85 -25.00
C THR A 153 6.12 0.65 -25.32
N GLY A 154 7.29 1.09 -25.80
CA GLY A 154 7.52 2.49 -26.15
C GLY A 154 7.69 3.38 -24.92
N ARG A 155 8.16 2.83 -23.80
CA ARG A 155 8.45 3.56 -22.56
C ARG A 155 7.24 4.26 -21.94
N ASN A 156 6.06 3.66 -22.04
CA ASN A 156 4.81 4.29 -21.59
C ASN A 156 3.97 3.46 -20.59
N MET A 157 4.53 2.41 -20.00
CA MET A 157 3.81 1.54 -19.06
C MET A 157 3.90 2.04 -17.61
N ALA A 158 3.09 3.04 -17.28
CA ALA A 158 3.03 3.65 -15.95
C ALA A 158 1.81 3.21 -15.13
N ALA A 159 1.60 1.90 -15.02
CA ALA A 159 0.53 1.33 -14.21
C ALA A 159 0.83 1.43 -12.69
N ASN A 160 -0.21 1.49 -11.88
CA ASN A 160 -0.18 1.56 -10.41
C ASN A 160 0.25 0.26 -9.71
N GLY A 161 0.43 -0.84 -10.44
CA GLY A 161 0.75 -2.15 -9.86
C GLY A 161 2.02 -2.23 -9.03
N ALA A 162 2.95 -1.27 -9.15
CA ALA A 162 4.04 -1.10 -8.20
C ALA A 162 3.59 -0.35 -6.94
N THR A 163 2.96 0.82 -7.12
CA THR A 163 2.48 1.69 -6.03
C THR A 163 1.61 0.94 -5.03
N MET A 164 0.69 0.10 -5.54
CA MET A 164 -0.31 -0.62 -4.74
C MET A 164 0.25 -1.50 -3.62
N ARG A 165 1.45 -2.06 -3.80
CA ARG A 165 2.06 -3.05 -2.91
C ARG A 165 3.25 -2.53 -2.10
N THR A 166 3.63 -1.27 -2.31
CA THR A 166 4.90 -0.73 -1.77
C THR A 166 4.76 -0.08 -0.40
N SER A 167 3.55 0.18 0.10
CA SER A 167 3.28 0.85 1.38
C SER A 167 4.11 0.30 2.56
N ILE A 168 4.26 -1.03 2.65
CA ILE A 168 5.04 -1.72 3.69
C ILE A 168 6.54 -1.35 3.70
N ILE A 169 7.10 -0.91 2.58
CA ILE A 169 8.50 -0.48 2.48
C ILE A 169 8.73 0.77 3.35
N GLY A 170 7.73 1.65 3.43
CA GLY A 170 7.76 2.82 4.32
C GLY A 170 7.84 2.49 5.80
N CYS A 171 7.59 1.23 6.19
CA CYS A 171 7.69 0.74 7.57
C CYS A 171 9.03 0.06 7.90
N VAL A 172 9.91 -0.17 6.92
CA VAL A 172 11.19 -0.87 7.11
C VAL A 172 12.33 0.15 7.02
N ASP A 173 13.20 0.16 8.04
CA ASP A 173 14.29 1.14 8.17
C ASP A 173 13.81 2.59 7.99
N PHE A 174 12.60 2.89 8.45
CA PHE A 174 11.88 4.15 8.21
C PHE A 174 12.60 5.42 8.71
N THR A 175 13.55 5.30 9.63
CA THR A 175 14.40 6.43 10.04
C THR A 175 15.46 6.80 9.00
N ASN A 176 15.74 5.91 8.04
CA ASN A 176 16.68 6.10 6.94
C ASN A 176 15.94 6.32 5.61
N GLN A 177 15.53 7.57 5.37
CA GLN A 177 14.72 7.94 4.19
C GLN A 177 15.40 7.59 2.85
N GLU A 178 16.73 7.66 2.79
CA GLU A 178 17.48 7.31 1.57
C GLU A 178 17.37 5.81 1.25
N GLN A 179 17.49 4.97 2.28
CA GLN A 179 17.33 3.53 2.12
C GLN A 179 15.88 3.15 1.77
N VAL A 180 14.88 3.83 2.35
CA VAL A 180 13.46 3.64 1.97
C VAL A 180 13.24 4.00 0.50
N LYS A 181 13.79 5.13 0.04
CA LYS A 181 13.72 5.56 -1.37
C LYS A 181 14.34 4.51 -2.29
N ASP A 182 15.57 4.08 -2.00
CA ASP A 182 16.29 3.10 -2.83
C ASP A 182 15.58 1.75 -2.88
N ASN A 183 15.07 1.27 -1.74
CA ASN A 183 14.29 0.04 -1.66
C ASN A 183 12.97 0.14 -2.42
N THR A 184 12.33 1.31 -2.39
CA THR A 184 11.11 1.60 -3.14
C THR A 184 11.35 1.52 -4.64
N ILE A 185 12.42 2.15 -5.14
CA ILE A 185 12.79 2.08 -6.56
C ILE A 185 13.08 0.64 -6.97
N LYS A 186 13.87 -0.10 -6.18
CA LYS A 186 14.19 -1.52 -6.47
C LYS A 186 12.93 -2.38 -6.57
N LEU A 187 12.00 -2.25 -5.63
CA LEU A 187 10.78 -3.07 -5.59
C LEU A 187 9.70 -2.60 -6.59
N ALA A 188 9.69 -1.32 -6.97
CA ALA A 188 8.90 -0.85 -8.10
C ALA A 188 9.42 -1.49 -9.41
N HIS A 189 10.73 -1.39 -9.64
CA HIS A 189 11.41 -1.95 -10.82
C HIS A 189 11.37 -3.48 -10.92
N LEU A 190 10.92 -4.20 -9.88
CA LEU A 190 10.64 -5.63 -9.95
C LEU A 190 9.70 -5.95 -11.12
N THR A 191 8.69 -5.09 -11.35
CA THR A 191 7.74 -5.26 -12.47
C THR A 191 7.42 -3.98 -13.23
N HIS A 192 7.64 -2.79 -12.66
CA HIS A 192 7.37 -1.50 -13.30
C HIS A 192 8.62 -0.62 -13.31
N TYR A 193 9.30 -0.54 -14.45
CA TYR A 193 10.53 0.25 -14.63
C TYR A 193 10.28 1.75 -14.92
N ASP A 194 9.04 2.14 -15.25
CA ASP A 194 8.71 3.52 -15.60
C ASP A 194 8.92 4.45 -14.38
N ILE A 195 9.64 5.56 -14.59
CA ILE A 195 9.98 6.51 -13.51
C ILE A 195 8.74 7.08 -12.81
N ARG A 196 7.60 7.17 -13.50
CA ARG A 196 6.33 7.63 -12.92
C ARG A 196 5.84 6.67 -11.83
N CYS A 197 6.00 5.36 -12.01
CA CYS A 197 5.70 4.35 -11.00
C CYS A 197 6.63 4.50 -9.78
N SER A 198 7.91 4.74 -10.03
CA SER A 198 8.91 4.94 -8.99
C SER A 198 8.60 6.16 -8.14
N ILE A 199 8.38 7.34 -8.74
CA ILE A 199 8.11 8.56 -7.95
C ILE A 199 6.71 8.56 -7.29
N SER A 200 5.73 7.84 -7.85
CA SER A 200 4.45 7.59 -7.17
C SER A 200 4.63 6.75 -5.92
N SER A 201 5.38 5.65 -6.03
CA SER A 201 5.69 4.75 -4.91
C SER A 201 6.52 5.46 -3.84
N ILE A 202 7.48 6.31 -4.24
CA ILE A 202 8.30 7.14 -3.32
C ILE A 202 7.40 8.10 -2.55
N MET A 203 6.45 8.77 -3.21
CA MET A 203 5.52 9.68 -2.54
C MET A 203 4.77 8.97 -1.40
N VAL A 204 4.23 7.78 -1.67
CA VAL A 204 3.51 6.99 -0.65
C VAL A 204 4.44 6.53 0.47
N THR A 205 5.53 5.86 0.12
CA THR A 205 6.43 5.21 1.08
C THR A 205 7.18 6.18 1.97
N LEU A 206 7.68 7.31 1.43
CA LEU A 206 8.39 8.31 2.22
C LEU A 206 7.44 9.15 3.08
N VAL A 207 6.18 9.35 2.68
CA VAL A 207 5.18 9.96 3.58
C VAL A 207 4.91 9.05 4.77
N ILE A 208 4.69 7.74 4.55
CA ILE A 208 4.56 6.75 5.64
C ILE A 208 5.80 6.79 6.54
N SER A 209 6.98 6.70 5.93
CA SER A 209 8.26 6.70 6.63
C SER A 209 8.49 7.98 7.46
N GLY A 210 8.07 9.14 6.95
CA GLY A 210 8.11 10.42 7.66
C GLY A 210 7.17 10.45 8.87
N ILE A 211 5.96 9.91 8.74
CA ILE A 211 5.00 9.77 9.85
C ILE A 211 5.57 8.88 10.95
N LEU A 212 6.16 7.74 10.59
CA LEU A 212 6.78 6.83 11.55
C LEU A 212 8.01 7.45 12.22
N THR A 213 8.83 8.17 11.45
CA THR A 213 9.98 8.92 11.97
C THR A 213 9.55 9.99 12.97
N PHE A 214 8.42 10.67 12.75
CA PHE A 214 7.86 11.65 13.67
C PHE A 214 7.55 11.02 15.05
N TYR A 215 6.95 9.83 15.08
CA TYR A 215 6.70 9.13 16.34
C TYR A 215 7.98 8.59 16.98
N GLN A 216 8.88 7.99 16.20
CA GLN A 216 10.15 7.45 16.72
C GLN A 216 11.02 8.52 17.39
N LYS A 217 11.08 9.75 16.84
CA LYS A 217 11.83 10.85 17.44
C LYS A 217 11.33 11.24 18.83
N GLN A 218 10.04 11.09 19.08
CA GLN A 218 9.43 11.37 20.39
C GLN A 218 9.64 10.23 21.39
N LEU A 219 9.73 8.99 20.87
CA LEU A 219 10.05 7.81 21.67
C LEU A 219 11.56 7.71 22.01
N GLY A 220 12.46 8.36 21.28
CA GLY A 220 13.92 8.29 21.48
C GLY A 220 14.54 6.97 20.99
N ASP A 221 15.86 6.78 21.16
CA ASP A 221 16.66 5.60 20.71
C ASP A 221 16.40 4.31 21.51
N MET A 222 15.16 4.10 21.99
CA MET A 222 14.85 2.93 22.80
C MET A 222 14.76 1.66 21.94
N ASN A 223 15.81 0.84 22.02
CA ASN A 223 15.84 -0.59 21.67
C ASN A 223 14.88 -1.46 22.52
N GLY A 224 13.76 -0.92 23.00
CA GLY A 224 12.79 -1.60 23.85
C GLY A 224 11.54 -0.75 23.99
N ILE A 225 10.37 -1.37 23.83
CA ILE A 225 9.04 -0.73 23.78
C ILE A 225 8.58 -0.26 25.18
N GLY A 226 9.52 0.09 26.06
CA GLY A 226 9.27 0.52 27.44
C GLY A 226 9.21 2.04 27.61
N GLY A 227 9.16 2.80 26.52
CA GLY A 227 9.01 4.25 26.58
C GLY A 227 7.61 4.65 27.00
N ASP A 228 7.52 5.58 27.95
CA ASP A 228 6.25 6.17 28.38
C ASP A 228 5.53 6.83 27.20
N SER A 229 4.48 6.16 26.69
CA SER A 229 3.65 6.64 25.57
C SER A 229 2.63 7.69 26.00
N SER A 230 2.54 8.03 27.30
CA SER A 230 1.50 8.92 27.83
C SER A 230 1.64 10.38 27.37
N ASN A 231 2.81 10.79 26.87
CA ASN A 231 3.12 12.17 26.48
C ASN A 231 3.63 12.34 25.03
N ILE A 232 3.18 11.49 24.10
CA ILE A 232 3.53 11.62 22.67
C ILE A 232 2.53 12.56 21.97
N ASN A 233 3.03 13.55 21.24
CA ASN A 233 2.19 14.39 20.39
C ASN A 233 1.65 13.57 19.21
N VAL A 234 0.35 13.68 18.95
CA VAL A 234 -0.28 13.13 17.76
C VAL A 234 0.12 13.98 16.56
N ILE A 235 0.47 13.34 15.44
CA ILE A 235 0.85 14.04 14.22
C ILE A 235 -0.30 14.94 13.73
N GLN A 236 0.02 16.17 13.33
CA GLN A 236 -0.95 17.16 12.88
C GLN A 236 -0.81 17.42 11.37
N GLU A 237 -1.81 18.10 10.78
CA GLU A 237 -1.81 18.49 9.37
C GLU A 237 -0.51 19.19 8.96
N LYS A 238 -0.04 20.15 9.75
CA LYS A 238 1.21 20.89 9.47
C LYS A 238 2.45 19.97 9.36
N ASP A 239 2.50 18.92 10.16
CA ASP A 239 3.65 18.01 10.21
C ASP A 239 3.66 17.12 8.95
N ILE A 240 2.48 16.67 8.53
CA ILE A 240 2.31 15.89 7.29
C ILE A 240 2.58 16.76 6.06
N LEU A 241 2.13 18.02 6.05
CA LEU A 241 2.45 18.95 4.95
C LEU A 241 3.96 19.19 4.86
N GLU A 242 4.67 19.34 5.99
CA GLU A 242 6.13 19.45 5.98
C GLU A 242 6.80 18.19 5.44
N ILE A 243 6.33 17.00 5.83
CA ILE A 243 6.82 15.71 5.29
C ILE A 243 6.59 15.67 3.78
N MET A 244 5.36 15.94 3.31
CA MET A 244 5.02 15.90 1.89
C MET A 244 5.86 16.87 1.05
N ASN A 245 6.12 18.08 1.53
CA ASN A 245 6.96 19.05 0.82
C ASN A 245 8.40 18.54 0.64
N LYS A 246 8.96 17.85 1.66
CA LYS A 246 10.29 17.23 1.54
C LYS A 246 10.27 16.07 0.57
N VAL A 247 9.23 15.24 0.60
CA VAL A 247 9.08 14.09 -0.30
C VAL A 247 8.86 14.54 -1.75
N GLU A 248 8.13 15.64 -1.98
CA GLU A 248 7.98 16.25 -3.30
C GLU A 248 9.35 16.62 -3.89
N GLN A 249 10.24 17.23 -3.10
CA GLN A 249 11.61 17.53 -3.55
C GLN A 249 12.38 16.24 -3.91
N VAL A 250 12.26 15.18 -3.11
CA VAL A 250 12.90 13.88 -3.42
C VAL A 250 12.37 13.31 -4.74
N CYS A 251 11.05 13.36 -4.97
CA CYS A 251 10.45 12.92 -6.22
C CYS A 251 10.96 13.73 -7.42
N GLN A 252 11.10 15.05 -7.26
CA GLN A 252 11.68 15.92 -8.28
C GLN A 252 13.13 15.52 -8.59
N ASP A 253 13.95 15.38 -7.56
CA ASP A 253 15.37 15.05 -7.70
C ASP A 253 15.56 13.70 -8.41
N VAL A 254 14.75 12.69 -8.05
CA VAL A 254 14.76 11.36 -8.69
C VAL A 254 14.39 11.46 -10.18
N LEU A 255 13.34 12.20 -10.52
CA LEU A 255 12.91 12.37 -11.91
C LEU A 255 13.96 13.09 -12.76
N TYR A 256 14.52 14.19 -12.25
CA TYR A 256 15.48 15.00 -13.00
C TYR A 256 16.87 14.38 -13.07
N SER A 257 17.22 13.51 -12.11
CA SER A 257 18.47 12.72 -12.13
C SER A 257 18.41 11.51 -13.07
N ALA A 258 17.23 11.14 -13.59
CA ALA A 258 17.10 10.01 -14.51
C ALA A 258 17.94 10.24 -15.79
N PRO A 259 18.52 9.19 -16.42
CA PRO A 259 19.41 9.38 -17.57
C PRO A 259 18.70 10.01 -18.77
N ASP A 260 19.34 10.98 -19.43
CA ASP A 260 18.78 11.63 -20.63
C ASP A 260 18.59 10.66 -21.82
N SER A 261 19.33 9.55 -21.82
CA SER A 261 19.15 8.44 -22.77
C SER A 261 17.82 7.69 -22.59
N GLU A 262 17.24 7.76 -21.39
CA GLU A 262 15.98 7.12 -21.04
C GLU A 262 14.82 8.12 -21.13
N TYR A 263 15.03 9.35 -20.63
CA TYR A 263 14.03 10.40 -20.54
C TYR A 263 14.59 11.73 -21.03
N SER A 264 14.06 12.29 -22.11
CA SER A 264 14.44 13.64 -22.54
C SER A 264 14.02 14.68 -21.50
N LYS A 265 14.64 15.86 -21.55
CA LYS A 265 14.27 16.97 -20.67
C LYS A 265 12.78 17.32 -20.78
N GLU A 266 12.25 17.38 -22.00
CA GLU A 266 10.84 17.70 -22.25
C GLU A 266 9.91 16.66 -21.62
N LYS A 267 10.30 15.37 -21.65
CA LYS A 267 9.52 14.31 -21.00
C LYS A 267 9.58 14.38 -19.48
N LYS A 268 10.73 14.73 -18.90
CA LYS A 268 10.85 14.98 -17.46
C LYS A 268 9.94 16.15 -17.04
N ASP A 269 9.94 17.25 -17.80
CA ASP A 269 9.08 18.41 -17.53
C ASP A 269 7.58 18.08 -17.66
N GLU A 270 7.20 17.29 -18.66
CA GLU A 270 5.83 16.78 -18.84
C GLU A 270 5.39 15.93 -17.63
N TYR A 271 6.20 14.96 -17.24
CA TYR A 271 5.91 14.07 -16.11
C TYR A 271 5.89 14.80 -14.77
N TRP A 272 6.74 15.81 -14.59
CA TRP A 272 6.74 16.64 -13.39
C TRP A 272 5.48 17.50 -13.30
N THR A 273 5.08 18.13 -14.41
CA THR A 273 3.86 18.93 -14.49
C THR A 273 2.63 18.08 -14.15
N GLU A 274 2.55 16.88 -14.71
CA GLU A 274 1.45 15.96 -14.42
C GLU A 274 1.49 15.44 -12.97
N PHE A 275 2.67 15.15 -12.44
CA PHE A 275 2.84 14.78 -11.03
C PHE A 275 2.29 15.88 -10.11
N GLN A 276 2.68 17.14 -10.32
CA GLN A 276 2.21 18.26 -9.51
C GLN A 276 0.69 18.48 -9.65
N LYS A 277 0.11 18.26 -10.82
CA LYS A 277 -1.35 18.32 -11.02
C LYS A 277 -2.07 17.33 -10.11
N HIS A 278 -1.62 16.07 -10.08
CA HIS A 278 -2.26 15.02 -9.26
C HIS A 278 -1.96 15.20 -7.77
N LEU A 279 -0.73 15.62 -7.43
CA LEU A 279 -0.34 15.92 -6.06
C LEU A 279 -1.20 17.03 -5.47
N ASN A 280 -1.57 18.06 -6.24
CA ASN A 280 -2.25 19.26 -5.76
C ASN A 280 -3.75 19.30 -6.07
N VAL A 281 -4.36 18.14 -6.36
CA VAL A 281 -5.78 18.08 -6.67
C VAL A 281 -6.65 18.53 -5.47
N GLU A 282 -7.65 19.38 -5.73
CA GLU A 282 -8.57 19.90 -4.71
C GLU A 282 -9.94 19.22 -4.71
N LYS A 283 -10.36 18.69 -5.87
CA LYS A 283 -11.62 17.98 -6.07
C LYS A 283 -11.33 16.58 -6.60
N ILE A 284 -11.93 15.57 -6.00
CA ILE A 284 -11.62 14.19 -6.36
C ILE A 284 -12.03 13.86 -7.81
N GLU A 285 -13.05 14.54 -8.32
CA GLU A 285 -13.57 14.40 -9.67
C GLU A 285 -12.53 14.81 -10.73
N ASP A 286 -11.61 15.73 -10.39
CA ASP A 286 -10.56 16.20 -11.31
C ASP A 286 -9.50 15.12 -11.58
N LEU A 287 -9.48 14.03 -10.79
CA LEU A 287 -8.64 12.85 -11.05
C LEU A 287 -9.20 11.95 -12.15
N ASN A 288 -10.51 12.03 -12.44
CA ASN A 288 -11.17 11.24 -13.48
C ASN A 288 -10.83 9.74 -13.37
N LEU A 289 -11.10 9.14 -12.20
CA LEU A 289 -10.55 7.81 -11.82
C LEU A 289 -11.07 6.65 -12.68
N ASP A 290 -12.20 6.81 -13.37
CA ASP A 290 -12.78 5.83 -14.29
C ASP A 290 -12.48 6.10 -15.78
N GLU A 291 -11.51 6.98 -16.10
CA GLU A 291 -11.05 7.21 -17.48
C GLU A 291 -10.56 5.89 -18.12
N SER A 292 -11.20 5.48 -19.21
CA SER A 292 -11.11 4.13 -19.75
C SER A 292 -9.70 3.68 -20.14
N ASP A 293 -8.82 4.57 -20.61
CA ASP A 293 -7.45 4.26 -21.02
C ASP A 293 -6.40 4.52 -19.92
N LYS A 294 -6.82 5.05 -18.78
CA LYS A 294 -5.93 5.44 -17.65
C LYS A 294 -6.47 5.00 -16.29
N ILE A 295 -7.32 3.99 -16.27
CA ILE A 295 -7.96 3.47 -15.06
C ILE A 295 -6.92 3.11 -13.98
N GLY A 296 -5.87 2.37 -14.37
CA GLY A 296 -4.76 1.99 -13.49
C GLY A 296 -3.54 2.92 -13.57
N TYR A 297 -3.71 4.19 -13.93
CA TYR A 297 -2.57 5.11 -14.05
C TYR A 297 -1.99 5.48 -12.67
N THR A 298 -0.67 5.31 -12.50
CA THR A 298 0.00 5.48 -11.21
C THR A 298 -0.17 6.88 -10.58
N TYR A 299 -0.27 7.95 -11.38
CA TYR A 299 -0.47 9.29 -10.84
C TYR A 299 -1.86 9.55 -10.29
N LYS A 300 -2.88 8.91 -10.88
CA LYS A 300 -4.24 8.93 -10.33
C LYS A 300 -4.30 8.19 -9.00
N CYS A 301 -3.64 7.05 -8.92
CA CYS A 301 -3.55 6.26 -7.69
C CYS A 301 -2.93 7.06 -6.54
N PHE A 302 -1.69 7.55 -6.68
CA PHE A 302 -1.08 8.32 -5.58
C PHE A 302 -1.84 9.64 -5.32
N GLY A 303 -2.33 10.32 -6.38
CA GLY A 303 -3.08 11.56 -6.25
C GLY A 303 -4.37 11.37 -5.44
N SER A 304 -5.09 10.28 -5.67
CA SER A 304 -6.28 9.91 -4.91
C SER A 304 -5.96 9.61 -3.44
N ALA A 305 -4.82 8.96 -3.18
CA ALA A 305 -4.36 8.65 -1.83
C ALA A 305 -3.98 9.92 -1.04
N VAL A 306 -3.23 10.83 -1.68
CA VAL A 306 -2.87 12.13 -1.10
C VAL A 306 -4.12 13.00 -0.87
N TYR A 307 -5.03 13.05 -1.83
CA TYR A 307 -6.31 13.74 -1.66
C TYR A 307 -7.06 13.22 -0.43
N SER A 308 -7.20 11.90 -0.31
CA SER A 308 -7.92 11.23 0.76
C SER A 308 -7.28 11.50 2.12
N LEU A 309 -5.94 11.48 2.20
CA LEU A 309 -5.20 11.87 3.39
C LEU A 309 -5.50 13.32 3.79
N ARG A 310 -5.52 14.27 2.84
CA ARG A 310 -5.88 15.67 3.13
C ARG A 310 -7.31 15.81 3.67
N GLN A 311 -8.26 14.99 3.21
CA GLN A 311 -9.63 15.02 3.75
C GLN A 311 -9.67 14.63 5.22
N ILE A 312 -8.90 13.60 5.61
CA ILE A 312 -8.75 13.21 7.02
C ILE A 312 -8.13 14.36 7.83
N LEU A 313 -7.08 15.00 7.32
CA LEU A 313 -6.38 16.06 8.04
C LEU A 313 -7.24 17.30 8.26
N LYS A 314 -7.97 17.74 7.23
CA LYS A 314 -8.86 18.92 7.30
C LYS A 314 -10.05 18.72 8.24
N ASN A 315 -10.55 17.49 8.35
CA ASN A 315 -11.78 17.21 9.11
C ASN A 315 -11.51 16.55 10.47
N GLY A 316 -10.31 16.02 10.70
CA GLY A 316 -9.95 15.29 11.91
C GLY A 316 -10.96 14.20 12.26
N SER A 317 -11.35 14.12 13.52
CA SER A 317 -12.29 13.11 14.02
C SER A 317 -13.72 13.22 13.48
N LYS A 318 -14.05 14.27 12.71
CA LYS A 318 -15.39 14.43 12.10
C LYS A 318 -15.58 13.52 10.89
N LEU A 319 -14.50 13.02 10.28
CA LEU A 319 -14.54 12.21 9.08
C LEU A 319 -13.84 10.87 9.34
N SER A 320 -14.59 9.78 9.25
CA SER A 320 -14.06 8.45 9.51
C SER A 320 -13.30 7.90 8.29
N PHE A 321 -12.36 6.97 8.54
CA PHE A 321 -11.71 6.17 7.50
C PHE A 321 -12.73 5.65 6.47
N ARG A 322 -13.81 5.00 6.96
CA ARG A 322 -14.85 4.43 6.10
C ARG A 322 -15.49 5.47 5.19
N LYS A 323 -15.78 6.68 5.68
CA LYS A 323 -16.41 7.72 4.85
C LYS A 323 -15.46 8.21 3.76
N VAL A 324 -14.17 8.37 4.07
CA VAL A 324 -13.18 8.81 3.07
C VAL A 324 -13.01 7.78 1.97
N ILE A 325 -12.86 6.50 2.35
CA ILE A 325 -12.75 5.41 1.38
C ILE A 325 -14.05 5.27 0.57
N ASP A 326 -15.24 5.35 1.18
CA ASP A 326 -16.52 5.34 0.47
C ASP A 326 -16.61 6.47 -0.58
N THR A 327 -16.21 7.70 -0.23
CA THR A 327 -16.16 8.83 -1.18
C THR A 327 -15.19 8.55 -2.34
N LEU A 328 -14.04 7.94 -2.06
CA LEU A 328 -13.04 7.59 -3.06
C LEU A 328 -13.53 6.52 -4.03
N ILE A 329 -14.01 5.39 -3.53
CA ILE A 329 -14.43 4.26 -4.37
C ILE A 329 -15.66 4.61 -5.22
N ARG A 330 -16.47 5.60 -4.80
CA ARG A 330 -17.57 6.13 -5.61
C ARG A 330 -17.15 6.81 -6.90
N GLN A 331 -15.88 7.18 -7.04
CA GLN A 331 -15.34 7.70 -8.30
C GLN A 331 -15.16 6.63 -9.36
N GLY A 332 -15.29 5.34 -9.00
CA GLY A 332 -15.19 4.23 -9.93
C GLY A 332 -13.77 4.00 -10.44
N GLY A 333 -13.69 3.14 -11.45
CA GLY A 333 -12.42 2.76 -12.05
C GLY A 333 -11.68 1.68 -11.24
N ASP A 334 -10.40 1.93 -10.97
CA ASP A 334 -9.48 1.03 -10.24
C ASP A 334 -9.60 1.23 -8.72
N THR A 335 -10.76 0.85 -8.18
CA THR A 335 -11.17 1.31 -6.84
C THR A 335 -10.51 0.56 -5.70
N ASP A 336 -10.19 -0.73 -5.86
CA ASP A 336 -9.38 -1.50 -4.91
C ASP A 336 -7.99 -0.89 -4.78
N THR A 337 -7.30 -0.62 -5.90
CA THR A 337 -5.95 -0.03 -5.86
C THR A 337 -5.91 1.37 -5.29
N ASN A 338 -6.82 2.23 -5.74
CA ASN A 338 -6.89 3.60 -5.22
C ASN A 338 -7.16 3.58 -3.70
N ALA A 339 -8.08 2.73 -3.25
CA ALA A 339 -8.44 2.61 -1.84
C ALA A 339 -7.35 1.93 -1.00
N ALA A 340 -6.62 0.95 -1.52
CA ALA A 340 -5.51 0.29 -0.84
C ALA A 340 -4.41 1.31 -0.48
N VAL A 341 -3.97 2.10 -1.46
CA VAL A 341 -2.91 3.10 -1.27
C VAL A 341 -3.39 4.25 -0.38
N ALA A 342 -4.63 4.73 -0.57
CA ALA A 342 -5.24 5.72 0.31
C ALA A 342 -5.38 5.22 1.75
N GLY A 343 -5.82 3.97 1.89
CA GLY A 343 -6.03 3.31 3.17
C GLY A 343 -4.73 3.15 3.94
N ALA A 344 -3.63 2.81 3.27
CA ALA A 344 -2.31 2.75 3.88
C ALA A 344 -1.85 4.11 4.44
N LEU A 345 -1.97 5.19 3.67
CA LEU A 345 -1.60 6.54 4.12
C LEU A 345 -2.47 7.05 5.27
N ILE A 346 -3.78 6.87 5.16
CA ILE A 346 -4.72 7.27 6.22
C ILE A 346 -4.45 6.44 7.47
N GLY A 347 -4.32 5.13 7.32
CA GLY A 347 -4.08 4.21 8.42
C GLY A 347 -2.77 4.51 9.15
N ALA A 348 -1.67 4.78 8.42
CA ALA A 348 -0.41 5.23 9.02
C ALA A 348 -0.57 6.51 9.85
N THR A 349 -1.47 7.40 9.43
CA THR A 349 -1.74 8.69 10.07
C THR A 349 -2.60 8.55 11.32
N ILE A 350 -3.73 7.83 11.23
CA ILE A 350 -4.71 7.75 12.32
C ILE A 350 -4.44 6.59 13.28
N GLY A 351 -3.67 5.59 12.86
CA GLY A 351 -3.38 4.39 13.64
C GLY A 351 -4.47 3.31 13.54
N TYR A 352 -4.07 2.07 13.79
CA TYR A 352 -4.92 0.88 13.75
C TYR A 352 -6.14 0.97 14.66
N GLN A 353 -6.02 1.60 15.84
CA GLN A 353 -7.14 1.74 16.77
C GLN A 353 -8.28 2.62 16.24
N GLN A 354 -8.04 3.45 15.23
CA GLN A 354 -9.07 4.28 14.60
C GLN A 354 -9.70 3.65 13.34
N LEU A 355 -9.21 2.47 12.91
CA LEU A 355 -9.82 1.74 11.80
C LEU A 355 -11.18 1.14 12.21
N PRO A 356 -12.16 1.02 11.28
CA PRO A 356 -13.50 0.51 11.61
C PRO A 356 -13.46 -0.96 12.05
N SER A 357 -13.79 -1.22 13.33
CA SER A 357 -13.73 -2.56 13.91
C SER A 357 -14.65 -3.56 13.22
N ASP A 358 -15.82 -3.12 12.77
CA ASP A 358 -16.78 -3.96 12.05
C ASP A 358 -16.21 -4.43 10.71
N MET A 359 -15.49 -3.56 10.00
CA MET A 359 -14.83 -3.92 8.75
C MET A 359 -13.66 -4.87 9.00
N LEU A 360 -12.80 -4.59 10.00
CA LEU A 360 -11.70 -5.49 10.37
C LEU A 360 -12.20 -6.89 10.72
N ASN A 361 -13.28 -6.98 11.50
CA ASN A 361 -13.86 -8.27 11.90
C ASN A 361 -14.54 -9.02 10.75
N SER A 362 -14.80 -8.36 9.62
CA SER A 362 -15.43 -8.94 8.44
C SER A 362 -14.42 -9.46 7.41
N LEU A 363 -13.12 -9.25 7.63
CA LEU A 363 -12.05 -9.78 6.78
C LEU A 363 -11.92 -11.31 6.97
N PRO A 364 -12.12 -12.14 5.94
CA PRO A 364 -12.21 -13.60 6.08
C PRO A 364 -10.89 -14.25 6.55
N HIS A 365 -9.75 -13.71 6.15
CA HIS A 365 -8.42 -14.28 6.43
C HIS A 365 -7.61 -13.47 7.45
N LYS A 366 -8.27 -12.61 8.25
CA LYS A 366 -7.58 -11.72 9.19
C LYS A 366 -6.66 -12.44 10.17
N GLU A 367 -7.08 -13.57 10.73
CA GLU A 367 -6.23 -14.28 11.70
C GLU A 367 -4.93 -14.81 11.08
N TRP A 368 -4.96 -15.21 9.80
CA TRP A 368 -3.77 -15.61 9.06
C TRP A 368 -2.85 -14.41 8.83
N LEU A 369 -3.41 -13.28 8.41
CA LEU A 369 -2.66 -12.02 8.26
C LEU A 369 -2.05 -11.57 9.60
N ASP A 370 -2.81 -11.64 10.70
CA ASP A 370 -2.33 -11.32 12.06
C ASP A 370 -1.04 -12.10 12.38
N GLY A 371 -0.95 -13.38 12.00
CA GLY A 371 0.24 -14.21 12.18
C GLY A 371 1.47 -13.71 11.42
N ILE A 372 1.31 -13.21 10.20
CA ILE A 372 2.40 -12.63 9.41
C ILE A 372 2.79 -11.26 9.97
N VAL A 373 1.81 -10.43 10.32
CA VAL A 373 2.03 -9.10 10.91
C VAL A 373 2.77 -9.21 12.24
N VAL A 374 2.41 -10.15 13.11
CA VAL A 374 3.12 -10.39 14.38
C VAL A 374 4.58 -10.77 14.13
N GLN A 375 4.86 -11.59 13.10
CA GLN A 375 6.25 -11.91 12.73
C GLN A 375 6.99 -10.68 12.21
N PHE A 376 6.36 -9.87 11.37
CA PHE A 376 6.93 -8.62 10.84
C PHE A 376 7.28 -7.66 11.98
N ILE A 377 6.32 -7.39 12.89
CA ILE A 377 6.54 -6.53 14.05
C ILE A 377 7.70 -7.07 14.90
N ASN A 378 7.66 -8.35 15.30
CA ASN A 378 8.68 -8.89 16.20
C ASN A 378 10.09 -8.95 15.57
N LYS A 379 10.21 -9.39 14.32
CA LYS A 379 11.52 -9.62 13.67
C LYS A 379 12.09 -8.36 13.04
N ILE A 380 11.25 -7.52 12.43
CA ILE A 380 11.71 -6.40 11.61
C ILE A 380 11.65 -5.09 12.37
N ILE A 381 10.51 -4.80 13.01
CA ILE A 381 10.33 -3.53 13.72
C ILE A 381 11.03 -3.56 15.08
N LEU A 382 10.78 -4.61 15.87
CA LEU A 382 11.30 -4.74 17.23
C LEU A 382 12.65 -5.43 17.31
N LYS A 383 13.10 -6.06 16.22
CA LYS A 383 14.36 -6.81 16.12
C LYS A 383 14.58 -7.77 17.30
N LYS A 384 13.50 -8.41 17.78
CA LYS A 384 13.58 -9.34 18.92
C LYS A 384 14.52 -10.50 18.56
N PRO A 385 15.36 -10.97 19.50
CA PRO A 385 16.14 -12.18 19.31
C PRO A 385 15.22 -13.34 18.93
N GLN A 386 15.68 -14.25 18.06
CA GLN A 386 14.95 -15.50 17.82
C GLN A 386 14.79 -16.25 19.15
N GLU A 387 13.61 -16.22 19.74
CA GLU A 387 13.29 -17.14 20.84
C GLU A 387 13.27 -18.58 20.31
N SER A 388 13.87 -19.49 21.06
CA SER A 388 14.04 -20.89 20.71
C SER A 388 12.70 -21.57 20.42
N GLN A 389 12.46 -21.89 19.14
CA GLN A 389 11.64 -22.97 18.56
C GLN A 389 10.19 -23.23 19.05
N SER A 390 9.67 -22.62 20.12
CA SER A 390 8.36 -23.02 20.68
C SER A 390 7.18 -22.44 19.91
N TRP A 391 7.28 -21.22 19.39
CA TRP A 391 6.22 -20.59 18.57
C TRP A 391 6.15 -21.18 17.15
N PHE A 392 7.27 -21.65 16.60
CA PHE A 392 7.33 -22.33 15.30
C PHE A 392 6.45 -23.59 15.24
N ASN A 393 6.16 -24.21 16.38
CA ASN A 393 5.31 -25.41 16.44
C ASN A 393 3.81 -25.10 16.39
N TRP A 394 3.37 -23.86 16.67
CA TRP A 394 1.95 -23.49 16.54
C TRP A 394 1.56 -23.28 15.07
N VAL A 395 2.44 -22.66 14.27
CA VAL A 395 2.20 -22.42 12.84
C VAL A 395 2.33 -23.71 12.01
N LYS A 396 3.11 -24.69 12.46
CA LYS A 396 3.15 -26.04 11.84
C LYS A 396 1.86 -26.86 12.00
N GLY A 397 0.89 -26.41 12.79
CA GLY A 397 -0.47 -26.95 12.75
C GLY A 397 -1.25 -26.52 11.51
N PHE A 398 -0.72 -25.59 10.72
CA PHE A 398 -1.32 -24.99 9.53
C PHE A 398 -0.39 -25.01 8.28
N PHE A 399 0.75 -25.71 8.33
CA PHE A 399 1.66 -25.90 7.18
C PHE A 399 1.50 -27.27 6.54
#